data_AF-A0A6B3NIH3-F1
#
_entry.id   AF-A0A6B3NIH3-F1
#
_cell.length_a   1.000
_cell.length_b   1.000
_cell.length_c   1.000
_cell.angle_alpha   90.00
_cell.angle_beta   90.00
_cell.angle_gamma   90.00
#
_symmetry.space_group_name_H-M   'P 1'
#
loop_
_entity.id
_entity.type
_entity.pdbx_description
1 polymer ?
#
loop_
_entity_poly.entity_id
_entity_poly.type
_entity_poly.pdbx_seq_one_letter_code
_entity_poly.pdbx_strand_id
1 'polypeptide(L)'
;MALVTWTGSGDGLSWNDAANWDINAVPSVSDEVIINTNVNVTTDVDITVVSLNLAAGTLTGTGNTTWSGNFTVEENASVKFSGETQAFGSGTSFQGLGLVELESGIFNVDEDLTINTKFTNKSEVKVKAGKKLNLTGDSEISGSFEVDENASLELIGLTHTFAAGSDFLGLGTVDLVSGELNIEDEVSIKSKFKSKSKVKVKNKFKLEGDSEINGSFEVDENASLELIGLTHTFAAGSDFLGLGTVDLVSGELNIE
;
A
#
# COMPACT_ATOMS: atom_id res chain seq x y z
N MET A 1 12.23 19.48 -19.78
CA MET A 1 12.07 19.84 -18.36
C MET A 1 11.63 21.28 -18.21
N ALA A 2 10.35 21.47 -18.48
CA ALA A 2 9.55 22.58 -18.01
C ALA A 2 8.62 22.07 -16.90
N LEU A 3 8.14 22.99 -16.06
CA LEU A 3 7.03 22.74 -15.16
C LEU A 3 5.73 23.06 -15.92
N VAL A 4 4.79 22.12 -15.98
CA VAL A 4 3.59 22.22 -16.82
C VAL A 4 2.35 21.96 -15.99
N THR A 5 1.34 22.83 -16.11
CA THR A 5 0.13 22.78 -15.27
C THR A 5 -1.09 22.37 -16.07
N TRP A 6 -1.84 21.39 -15.57
CA TRP A 6 -3.15 21.05 -16.12
C TRP A 6 -4.16 22.16 -15.83
N THR A 7 -4.71 22.75 -16.88
CA THR A 7 -5.76 23.77 -16.83
C THR A 7 -7.14 23.20 -17.14
N GLY A 8 -7.21 22.12 -17.93
CA GLY A 8 -8.47 21.55 -18.42
C GLY A 8 -9.24 22.47 -19.39
N SER A 9 -8.56 23.45 -20.01
CA SER A 9 -9.21 24.44 -20.90
C SER A 9 -9.58 23.90 -22.28
N GLY A 10 -9.06 22.73 -22.66
CA GLY A 10 -9.40 22.01 -23.88
C GLY A 10 -10.67 21.16 -23.67
N ASP A 11 -10.56 19.86 -23.91
CA ASP A 11 -11.64 18.91 -23.64
C ASP A 11 -11.80 18.52 -22.15
N GLY A 12 -10.81 18.86 -21.30
CA GLY A 12 -10.80 18.56 -19.87
C GLY A 12 -10.68 17.07 -19.49
N LEU A 13 -10.44 16.18 -20.46
CA LEU A 13 -10.46 14.72 -20.27
C LEU A 13 -9.24 14.01 -20.86
N SER A 14 -8.65 14.55 -21.92
CA SER A 14 -7.56 13.91 -22.65
C SER A 14 -6.20 14.47 -22.25
N TRP A 15 -5.31 13.60 -21.78
CA TRP A 15 -3.92 13.96 -21.49
C TRP A 15 -3.21 14.59 -22.71
N ASN A 16 -3.48 14.05 -23.90
CA ASN A 16 -2.86 14.45 -25.15
C ASN A 16 -3.50 15.67 -25.83
N ASP A 17 -4.50 16.31 -25.22
CA ASP A 17 -5.01 17.58 -25.72
C ASP A 17 -4.11 18.72 -25.22
N ALA A 18 -3.34 19.30 -26.14
CA ALA A 18 -2.44 20.42 -25.85
C ALA A 18 -3.16 21.61 -25.20
N ALA A 19 -4.44 21.84 -25.49
CA ALA A 19 -5.24 22.93 -24.91
C ALA A 19 -5.59 22.70 -23.43
N ASN A 20 -5.42 21.48 -22.90
CA ASN A 20 -5.58 21.21 -21.48
C ASN A 20 -4.38 21.68 -20.64
N TRP A 21 -3.27 22.10 -21.27
CA TRP A 21 -2.04 22.48 -20.59
C TRP A 21 -1.77 23.99 -20.70
N ASP A 22 -1.22 24.59 -19.65
CA ASP A 22 -0.91 26.03 -19.59
C ASP A 22 0.05 26.51 -20.69
N ILE A 23 0.95 25.64 -21.14
CA ILE A 23 1.89 25.91 -22.23
C ILE A 23 1.31 25.69 -23.64
N ASN A 24 0.03 25.28 -23.75
CA ASN A 24 -0.60 24.88 -25.01
C ASN A 24 0.18 23.79 -25.78
N ALA A 25 0.77 22.85 -25.06
CA ALA A 25 1.50 21.70 -25.58
C ALA A 25 1.42 20.53 -24.59
N VAL A 26 1.45 19.30 -25.11
CA VAL A 26 1.45 18.09 -24.28
C VAL A 26 2.80 17.97 -23.56
N PRO A 27 2.82 17.74 -22.23
CA PRO A 27 4.05 17.50 -21.49
C PRO A 27 4.83 16.31 -22.07
N SER A 28 6.14 16.47 -22.19
CA SER A 28 7.04 15.34 -22.46
C SER A 28 7.31 14.55 -21.19
N VAL A 29 7.89 13.35 -21.33
CA VAL A 29 8.33 12.51 -20.20
C VAL A 29 9.33 13.19 -19.26
N SER A 30 10.01 14.23 -19.74
CA SER A 30 11.00 15.00 -18.97
C SER A 30 10.42 16.22 -18.25
N ASP A 31 9.14 16.49 -18.43
CA ASP A 31 8.48 17.64 -17.85
C ASP A 31 7.82 17.26 -16.52
N GLU A 32 7.78 18.23 -15.63
CA GLU A 32 7.20 18.09 -14.31
C GLU A 32 5.75 18.54 -14.34
N VAL A 33 4.82 17.66 -13.99
CA VAL A 33 3.39 17.96 -14.08
C VAL A 33 2.81 18.41 -12.74
N ILE A 34 1.99 19.47 -12.79
CA ILE A 34 1.12 19.95 -11.72
C ILE A 34 -0.35 19.76 -12.10
N ILE A 35 -1.13 19.08 -11.25
CA ILE A 35 -2.58 18.96 -11.38
C ILE A 35 -3.23 19.40 -10.07
N ASN A 36 -3.86 20.57 -10.04
CA ASN A 36 -4.49 21.16 -8.85
C ASN A 36 -5.98 21.50 -9.07
N THR A 37 -6.66 20.65 -9.83
CA THR A 37 -8.08 20.77 -10.15
C THR A 37 -8.68 19.37 -10.23
N ASN A 38 -10.01 19.29 -10.32
CA ASN A 38 -10.69 18.02 -10.51
C ASN A 38 -10.41 17.49 -11.92
N VAL A 39 -9.98 16.24 -12.02
CA VAL A 39 -9.68 15.61 -13.32
C VAL A 39 -10.31 14.22 -13.39
N ASN A 40 -10.70 13.79 -14.58
CA ASN A 40 -11.00 12.38 -14.87
C ASN A 40 -10.17 12.00 -16.10
N VAL A 41 -8.86 11.86 -15.88
CA VAL A 41 -7.87 11.78 -16.94
C VAL A 41 -7.15 10.44 -16.87
N THR A 42 -7.02 9.79 -18.01
CA THR A 42 -6.16 8.62 -18.20
C THR A 42 -4.94 9.03 -19.02
N THR A 43 -3.75 8.77 -18.51
CA THR A 43 -2.50 8.96 -19.25
C THR A 43 -2.18 7.67 -19.99
N ASP A 44 -1.84 7.78 -21.28
CA ASP A 44 -1.41 6.68 -22.16
C ASP A 44 0.10 6.73 -22.45
N VAL A 45 0.82 7.54 -21.68
CA VAL A 45 2.26 7.77 -21.77
C VAL A 45 2.89 7.69 -20.39
N ASP A 46 4.22 7.56 -20.39
CA ASP A 46 5.03 7.73 -19.19
C ASP A 46 4.94 9.17 -18.69
N ILE A 47 4.81 9.36 -17.37
CA ILE A 47 4.66 10.68 -16.75
C ILE A 47 5.56 10.87 -15.53
N THR A 48 5.95 12.12 -15.28
CA THR A 48 6.57 12.54 -14.03
C THR A 48 5.68 13.57 -13.33
N VAL A 49 5.21 13.24 -12.13
CA VAL A 49 4.33 14.09 -11.33
C VAL A 49 5.09 14.60 -10.11
N VAL A 50 5.19 15.92 -9.97
CA VAL A 50 5.90 16.56 -8.84
C VAL A 50 4.97 17.33 -7.91
N SER A 51 3.77 17.65 -8.38
CA SER A 51 2.72 18.21 -7.54
C SER A 51 1.34 17.75 -7.99
N LEU A 52 0.50 17.40 -7.03
CA LEU A 52 -0.86 16.93 -7.23
C LEU A 52 -1.70 17.39 -6.04
N ASN A 53 -2.81 18.07 -6.33
CA ASN A 53 -3.87 18.37 -5.39
C ASN A 53 -5.22 18.09 -6.07
N LEU A 54 -5.77 16.91 -5.81
CA LEU A 54 -7.07 16.50 -6.34
C LEU A 54 -8.15 16.68 -5.27
N ALA A 55 -9.06 17.63 -5.49
CA ALA A 55 -10.24 17.78 -4.65
C ALA A 55 -11.35 16.76 -5.00
N ALA A 56 -11.43 16.35 -6.26
CA ALA A 56 -12.29 15.27 -6.75
C ALA A 56 -11.78 14.69 -8.08
N GLY A 57 -12.32 13.53 -8.45
CA GLY A 57 -12.05 12.87 -9.73
C GLY A 57 -10.83 11.94 -9.69
N THR A 58 -10.51 11.33 -10.83
CA THR A 58 -9.48 10.30 -10.94
C THR A 58 -8.36 10.69 -11.92
N LEU A 59 -7.12 10.54 -11.47
CA LEU A 59 -5.95 10.46 -12.35
C LEU A 59 -5.55 8.98 -12.50
N THR A 60 -5.62 8.45 -13.71
CA THR A 60 -5.19 7.08 -14.03
C THR A 60 -3.91 7.09 -14.85
N GLY A 61 -2.84 6.49 -14.33
CA GLY A 61 -1.61 6.25 -15.09
C GLY A 61 -1.60 4.86 -15.70
N THR A 62 -1.44 4.75 -17.03
CA THR A 62 -1.32 3.45 -17.73
C THR A 62 0.09 3.16 -18.26
N GLY A 63 0.98 4.15 -18.27
CA GLY A 63 2.42 3.97 -18.52
C GLY A 63 3.23 3.83 -17.22
N ASN A 64 4.55 3.99 -17.33
CA ASN A 64 5.41 4.16 -16.18
C ASN A 64 5.18 5.52 -15.55
N THR A 65 5.17 5.59 -14.22
CA THR A 65 4.98 6.88 -13.53
C THR A 65 6.08 7.12 -12.52
N THR A 66 6.66 8.32 -12.53
CA THR A 66 7.58 8.78 -11.49
C THR A 66 6.90 9.85 -10.65
N TRP A 67 6.96 9.70 -9.34
CA TRP A 67 6.34 10.62 -8.37
C TRP A 67 7.40 11.20 -7.46
N SER A 68 7.49 12.52 -7.34
CA SER A 68 8.45 13.17 -6.43
C SER A 68 7.84 14.41 -5.80
N GLY A 69 7.15 14.22 -4.69
CA GLY A 69 6.48 15.32 -3.99
C GLY A 69 5.53 14.85 -2.90
N ASN A 70 4.87 15.83 -2.28
CA ASN A 70 3.79 15.61 -1.33
C ASN A 70 2.47 15.88 -2.04
N PHE A 71 1.65 14.84 -2.15
CA PHE A 71 0.43 14.85 -2.94
C PHE A 71 -0.80 14.85 -2.05
N THR A 72 -1.79 15.67 -2.39
CA THR A 72 -3.08 15.69 -1.71
C THR A 72 -4.14 15.02 -2.59
N VAL A 73 -4.80 14.00 -2.04
CA VAL A 73 -5.92 13.28 -2.64
C VAL A 73 -7.09 13.37 -1.65
N GLU A 74 -8.01 14.30 -1.90
CA GLU A 74 -9.16 14.54 -1.03
C GLU A 74 -10.20 13.42 -1.13
N GLU A 75 -11.18 13.41 -0.22
CA GLU A 75 -12.16 12.31 -0.03
C GLU A 75 -12.84 11.79 -1.32
N ASN A 76 -13.07 12.67 -2.30
CA ASN A 76 -13.75 12.33 -3.56
C ASN A 76 -12.79 12.15 -4.74
N ALA A 77 -11.49 12.05 -4.48
CA ALA A 77 -10.45 11.90 -5.48
C ALA A 77 -9.78 10.53 -5.42
N SER A 78 -9.19 10.13 -6.55
CA SER A 78 -8.33 8.96 -6.61
C SER A 78 -7.14 9.11 -7.56
N VAL A 79 -6.06 8.43 -7.20
CA VAL A 79 -4.92 8.14 -8.08
C VAL A 79 -4.93 6.65 -8.34
N LYS A 80 -4.97 6.26 -9.61
CA LYS A 80 -5.04 4.87 -10.03
C LYS A 80 -3.83 4.50 -10.87
N PHE A 81 -3.11 3.48 -10.45
CA PHE A 81 -2.01 2.88 -11.19
C PHE A 81 -2.52 1.62 -11.88
N SER A 82 -2.70 1.72 -13.20
CA SER A 82 -3.21 0.64 -14.06
C SER A 82 -2.22 0.31 -15.19
N GLY A 83 -0.95 0.65 -14.97
CA GLY A 83 0.09 0.64 -15.98
C GLY A 83 1.21 -0.35 -15.68
N GLU A 84 2.43 0.08 -16.01
CA GLU A 84 3.65 -0.71 -15.87
C GLU A 84 4.30 -0.54 -14.49
N THR A 85 5.38 0.23 -14.38
CA THR A 85 6.13 0.41 -13.13
C THR A 85 5.92 1.81 -12.55
N GLN A 86 5.63 1.86 -11.25
CA GLN A 86 5.45 3.10 -10.51
C GLN A 86 6.67 3.29 -9.59
N ALA A 87 7.37 4.40 -9.76
CA ALA A 87 8.57 4.76 -9.01
C ALA A 87 8.34 6.03 -8.19
N PHE A 88 8.95 6.09 -7.01
CA PHE A 88 8.78 7.18 -6.05
C PHE A 88 10.14 7.75 -5.67
N GLY A 89 10.29 9.07 -5.82
CA GLY A 89 11.46 9.80 -5.37
C GLY A 89 11.47 9.96 -3.85
N SER A 90 12.63 10.34 -3.33
CA SER A 90 12.81 10.55 -1.89
C SER A 90 11.82 11.56 -1.31
N GLY A 91 11.24 11.23 -0.16
CA GLY A 91 10.29 12.09 0.55
C GLY A 91 8.90 12.14 -0.08
N THR A 92 8.59 11.25 -1.03
CA THR A 92 7.26 11.18 -1.61
C THR A 92 6.22 10.78 -0.56
N SER A 93 5.07 11.44 -0.58
CA SER A 93 3.93 11.05 0.25
C SER A 93 2.60 11.34 -0.44
N PHE A 94 1.59 10.52 -0.12
CA PHE A 94 0.20 10.78 -0.45
C PHE A 94 -0.56 11.10 0.83
N GLN A 95 -1.39 12.13 0.82
CA GLN A 95 -2.12 12.62 1.99
C GLN A 95 -3.57 12.93 1.64
N GLY A 96 -4.47 12.82 2.60
CA GLY A 96 -5.88 13.15 2.45
C GLY A 96 -6.78 11.94 2.69
N LEU A 97 -8.06 12.06 2.34
CA LEU A 97 -9.06 11.02 2.60
C LEU A 97 -9.46 10.20 1.36
N GLY A 98 -8.88 10.55 0.20
CA GLY A 98 -9.14 9.88 -1.07
C GLY A 98 -8.45 8.52 -1.18
N LEU A 99 -8.37 8.02 -2.40
CA LEU A 99 -7.89 6.67 -2.70
C LEU A 99 -6.62 6.68 -3.58
N VAL A 100 -5.60 5.95 -3.15
CA VAL A 100 -4.50 5.51 -4.01
C VAL A 100 -4.71 4.02 -4.30
N GLU A 101 -4.86 3.67 -5.57
CA GLU A 101 -5.16 2.30 -5.99
C GLU A 101 -4.07 1.78 -6.94
N LEU A 102 -3.46 0.67 -6.60
CA LEU A 102 -2.67 -0.15 -7.51
C LEU A 102 -3.57 -1.24 -8.10
N GLU A 103 -4.07 -1.01 -9.31
CA GLU A 103 -4.90 -1.97 -10.03
C GLU A 103 -4.06 -3.01 -10.77
N SER A 104 -2.97 -2.59 -11.39
CA SER A 104 -2.04 -3.47 -12.11
C SER A 104 -0.64 -2.88 -12.12
N GLY A 105 0.33 -3.67 -12.60
CA GLY A 105 1.73 -3.24 -12.67
C GLY A 105 2.48 -3.46 -11.38
N ILE A 106 3.62 -2.80 -11.26
CA ILE A 106 4.54 -2.95 -10.13
C ILE A 106 4.70 -1.61 -9.42
N PHE A 107 4.48 -1.61 -8.12
CA PHE A 107 4.71 -0.46 -7.26
C PHE A 107 6.08 -0.63 -6.58
N ASN A 108 7.10 0.06 -7.09
CA ASN A 108 8.48 -0.04 -6.59
C ASN A 108 8.78 1.01 -5.53
N VAL A 109 8.97 0.57 -4.29
CA VAL A 109 9.39 1.41 -3.17
C VAL A 109 10.92 1.36 -3.06
N ASP A 110 11.58 2.13 -3.94
CA ASP A 110 13.04 2.31 -3.97
C ASP A 110 13.51 3.40 -2.98
N GLU A 111 12.57 4.20 -2.47
CA GLU A 111 12.77 5.19 -1.41
C GLU A 111 11.64 5.09 -0.39
N ASP A 112 11.88 5.55 0.84
CA ASP A 112 10.86 5.54 1.89
C ASP A 112 9.61 6.31 1.42
N LEU A 113 8.45 5.66 1.56
CA LEU A 113 7.17 6.16 1.09
C LEU A 113 6.13 6.11 2.21
N THR A 114 5.31 7.15 2.30
CA THR A 114 4.14 7.18 3.17
C THR A 114 2.86 7.41 2.37
N ILE A 115 1.89 6.52 2.54
CA ILE A 115 0.54 6.66 2.01
C ILE A 115 -0.40 6.91 3.19
N ASN A 116 -0.74 8.18 3.37
CA ASN A 116 -1.69 8.70 4.34
C ASN A 116 -3.02 9.06 3.67
N THR A 117 -3.47 8.16 2.80
CA THR A 117 -4.76 8.12 2.14
C THR A 117 -5.28 6.69 2.23
N LYS A 118 -6.50 6.43 1.77
CA LYS A 118 -6.91 5.04 1.56
C LYS A 118 -5.98 4.41 0.52
N PHE A 119 -5.62 3.14 0.72
CA PHE A 119 -4.76 2.41 -0.18
C PHE A 119 -5.37 1.06 -0.58
N THR A 120 -5.48 0.80 -1.87
CA THR A 120 -5.89 -0.52 -2.38
C THR A 120 -4.78 -1.13 -3.20
N ASN A 121 -4.36 -2.35 -2.85
CA ASN A 121 -3.41 -3.14 -3.63
C ASN A 121 -4.11 -4.36 -4.25
N LYS A 122 -4.10 -4.46 -5.58
CA LYS A 122 -4.57 -5.62 -6.36
C LYS A 122 -3.46 -6.28 -7.20
N SER A 123 -2.22 -5.80 -7.09
CA SER A 123 -1.08 -6.21 -7.93
C SER A 123 0.16 -6.41 -7.06
N GLU A 124 1.36 -6.20 -7.62
CA GLU A 124 2.63 -6.42 -6.94
C GLU A 124 3.21 -5.11 -6.39
N VAL A 125 3.51 -5.09 -5.08
CA VAL A 125 4.32 -4.05 -4.44
C VAL A 125 5.68 -4.65 -4.07
N LYS A 126 6.76 -3.96 -4.41
CA LYS A 126 8.13 -4.35 -4.04
C LYS A 126 8.72 -3.30 -3.11
N VAL A 127 9.00 -3.68 -1.86
CA VAL A 127 9.69 -2.82 -0.89
C VAL A 127 11.16 -3.20 -0.86
N LYS A 128 12.02 -2.32 -1.39
CA LYS A 128 13.44 -2.63 -1.56
C LYS A 128 14.20 -2.67 -0.26
N ALA A 129 15.33 -3.38 -0.28
CA ALA A 129 16.17 -3.59 0.88
C ALA A 129 16.47 -2.29 1.63
N GLY A 130 16.18 -2.28 2.94
CA GLY A 130 16.39 -1.12 3.80
C GLY A 130 15.41 0.04 3.62
N LYS A 131 14.36 -0.11 2.79
CA LYS A 131 13.32 0.90 2.56
C LYS A 131 12.04 0.57 3.30
N LYS A 132 11.19 1.59 3.44
CA LYS A 132 9.93 1.50 4.16
C LYS A 132 8.74 1.94 3.32
N LEU A 133 7.66 1.19 3.42
CA LEU A 133 6.33 1.62 3.02
C LEU A 133 5.46 1.76 4.26
N ASN A 134 5.06 2.98 4.58
CA ASN A 134 4.13 3.27 5.66
C ASN A 134 2.72 3.46 5.10
N LEU A 135 1.78 2.63 5.54
CA LEU A 135 0.36 2.79 5.27
C LEU A 135 -0.31 3.31 6.54
N THR A 136 -0.72 4.58 6.52
CA THR A 136 -1.34 5.23 7.68
C THR A 136 -2.83 5.51 7.50
N GLY A 137 -3.32 5.44 6.25
CA GLY A 137 -4.75 5.41 5.95
C GLY A 137 -5.31 3.99 5.94
N ASP A 138 -6.63 3.86 5.77
CA ASP A 138 -7.25 2.53 5.63
C ASP A 138 -6.66 1.81 4.41
N SER A 139 -6.42 0.51 4.52
CA SER A 139 -5.91 -0.26 3.38
C SER A 139 -6.64 -1.56 3.13
N GLU A 140 -6.81 -1.90 1.85
CA GLU A 140 -7.33 -3.18 1.39
C GLU A 140 -6.32 -3.86 0.46
N ILE A 141 -5.82 -5.00 0.87
CA ILE A 141 -4.81 -5.76 0.14
C ILE A 141 -5.45 -7.03 -0.41
N SER A 142 -5.27 -7.24 -1.71
CA SER A 142 -5.64 -8.47 -2.45
C SER A 142 -4.56 -8.88 -3.46
N GLY A 143 -3.45 -8.14 -3.48
CA GLY A 143 -2.25 -8.40 -4.27
C GLY A 143 -1.05 -8.79 -3.39
N SER A 144 0.13 -8.89 -3.99
CA SER A 144 1.34 -9.36 -3.32
C SER A 144 2.24 -8.22 -2.84
N PHE A 145 2.99 -8.50 -1.77
CA PHE A 145 4.14 -7.73 -1.33
C PHE A 145 5.40 -8.58 -1.37
N GLU A 146 6.44 -8.10 -2.05
CA GLU A 146 7.81 -8.58 -1.90
C GLU A 146 8.54 -7.60 -0.97
N VAL A 147 8.84 -8.03 0.25
CA VAL A 147 9.51 -7.22 1.27
C VAL A 147 10.94 -7.71 1.41
N ASP A 148 11.89 -7.01 0.79
CA ASP A 148 13.29 -7.40 0.75
C ASP A 148 13.93 -7.42 2.15
N GLU A 149 15.11 -8.01 2.26
CA GLU A 149 15.89 -8.02 3.51
C GLU A 149 16.07 -6.61 4.09
N ASN A 150 15.82 -6.46 5.38
CA ASN A 150 15.85 -5.18 6.12
C ASN A 150 14.81 -4.13 5.67
N ALA A 151 13.91 -4.45 4.73
CA ALA A 151 12.80 -3.59 4.36
C ALA A 151 11.60 -3.77 5.32
N SER A 152 10.69 -2.79 5.37
CA SER A 152 9.45 -2.92 6.13
C SER A 152 8.21 -2.39 5.39
N LEU A 153 7.12 -3.16 5.50
CA LEU A 153 5.75 -2.69 5.33
C LEU A 153 5.19 -2.38 6.72
N GLU A 154 4.94 -1.11 7.02
CA GLU A 154 4.43 -0.65 8.31
C GLU A 154 2.96 -0.26 8.17
N LEU A 155 2.09 -0.97 8.91
CA LEU A 155 0.66 -0.68 9.02
C LEU A 155 0.44 0.14 10.30
N ILE A 156 -0.13 1.33 10.16
CA ILE A 156 -0.17 2.33 11.23
C ILE A 156 -1.57 2.94 11.33
N GLY A 157 -2.16 2.91 12.51
CA GLY A 157 -3.29 3.75 12.87
C GLY A 157 -4.66 3.15 12.55
N LEU A 158 -5.14 3.27 11.32
CA LEU A 158 -6.54 2.97 10.97
C LEU A 158 -6.80 1.46 10.79
N THR A 159 -7.73 1.09 9.89
CA THR A 159 -8.07 -0.31 9.61
C THR A 159 -7.36 -0.79 8.36
N HIS A 160 -6.63 -1.88 8.50
CA HIS A 160 -5.99 -2.59 7.40
C HIS A 160 -6.69 -3.92 7.19
N THR A 161 -6.88 -4.32 5.93
CA THR A 161 -7.59 -5.54 5.56
C THR A 161 -6.74 -6.33 4.58
N PHE A 162 -6.43 -7.57 4.92
CA PHE A 162 -5.87 -8.55 4.00
C PHE A 162 -7.00 -9.48 3.54
N ALA A 163 -7.31 -9.38 2.26
CA ALA A 163 -8.35 -10.12 1.57
C ALA A 163 -7.77 -11.26 0.73
N ALA A 164 -8.64 -12.01 0.06
CA ALA A 164 -8.27 -13.08 -0.86
C ALA A 164 -7.25 -12.62 -1.89
N GLY A 165 -6.21 -13.41 -2.11
CA GLY A 165 -5.12 -13.11 -3.05
C GLY A 165 -3.91 -12.39 -2.44
N SER A 166 -4.00 -11.96 -1.17
CA SER A 166 -2.85 -11.37 -0.48
C SER A 166 -1.73 -12.39 -0.27
N ASP A 167 -0.50 -12.03 -0.65
CA ASP A 167 0.72 -12.81 -0.38
C ASP A 167 1.85 -11.89 0.07
N PHE A 168 2.62 -12.30 1.07
CA PHE A 168 3.72 -11.51 1.63
C PHE A 168 4.99 -12.34 1.64
N LEU A 169 5.95 -11.94 0.81
CA LEU A 169 7.17 -12.67 0.48
C LEU A 169 8.42 -11.89 0.89
N GLY A 170 9.56 -12.55 0.88
CA GLY A 170 10.87 -11.93 1.16
C GLY A 170 11.25 -11.99 2.64
N LEU A 171 12.46 -11.47 2.94
CA LEU A 171 13.08 -11.58 4.26
C LEU A 171 12.84 -10.37 5.17
N GLY A 172 12.12 -9.36 4.68
CA GLY A 172 11.78 -8.15 5.42
C GLY A 172 10.65 -8.37 6.41
N THR A 173 10.09 -7.26 6.91
CA THR A 173 9.08 -7.27 7.98
C THR A 173 7.75 -6.65 7.54
N VAL A 174 6.65 -7.33 7.83
CA VAL A 174 5.31 -6.77 7.89
C VAL A 174 5.03 -6.42 9.36
N ASP A 175 4.96 -5.13 9.70
CA ASP A 175 4.81 -4.63 11.08
C ASP A 175 3.47 -3.93 11.25
N LEU A 176 2.54 -4.53 11.99
CA LEU A 176 1.36 -3.84 12.51
C LEU A 176 1.77 -3.03 13.74
N VAL A 177 2.06 -1.76 13.50
CA VAL A 177 2.57 -0.83 14.52
C VAL A 177 1.45 -0.35 15.43
N SER A 178 0.27 -0.04 14.87
CA SER A 178 -0.93 0.36 15.60
C SER A 178 -2.18 0.18 14.73
N GLY A 179 -3.37 0.22 15.35
CA GLY A 179 -4.64 0.12 14.64
C GLY A 179 -5.24 -1.28 14.67
N GLU A 180 -5.95 -1.63 13.61
CA GLU A 180 -6.56 -2.95 13.47
C GLU A 180 -6.20 -3.59 12.13
N LEU A 181 -5.84 -4.87 12.17
CA LEU A 181 -5.65 -5.70 10.97
C LEU A 181 -6.77 -6.75 10.91
N ASN A 182 -7.54 -6.74 9.83
CA ASN A 182 -8.54 -7.74 9.51
C ASN A 182 -7.99 -8.75 8.49
N ILE A 183 -8.06 -10.03 8.84
CA ILE A 183 -7.79 -11.15 7.92
C ILE A 183 -9.12 -11.75 7.50
N GLU A 184 -9.59 -11.38 6.32
CA GLU A 184 -10.94 -11.73 5.85
C GLU A 184 -11.02 -13.06 5.11
N ASP A 185 -9.90 -13.50 4.52
CA ASP A 185 -9.80 -14.78 3.83
C ASP A 185 -8.51 -15.53 4.23
N GLU A 186 -8.18 -16.63 3.56
CA GLU A 186 -6.91 -17.32 3.74
C GLU A 186 -5.73 -16.43 3.28
N VAL A 187 -4.92 -16.01 4.24
CA VAL A 187 -3.74 -15.16 4.02
C VAL A 187 -2.51 -15.82 4.64
N SER A 188 -1.39 -15.78 3.91
CA SER A 188 -0.10 -16.29 4.38
C SER A 188 0.96 -15.21 4.36
N ILE A 189 1.71 -15.06 5.45
CA ILE A 189 2.87 -14.17 5.54
C ILE A 189 4.13 -15.01 5.69
N LYS A 190 4.96 -15.00 4.64
CA LYS A 190 6.27 -15.67 4.61
C LYS A 190 7.41 -14.75 5.08
N SER A 191 7.21 -13.45 4.97
CA SER A 191 8.06 -12.44 5.61
C SER A 191 7.97 -12.52 7.14
N LYS A 192 8.86 -11.81 7.83
CA LYS A 192 8.72 -11.63 9.28
C LYS A 192 7.44 -10.85 9.59
N PHE A 193 6.68 -11.29 10.58
CA PHE A 193 5.48 -10.58 11.05
C PHE A 193 5.69 -9.99 12.44
N LYS A 194 5.29 -8.74 12.64
CA LYS A 194 5.21 -8.13 13.97
C LYS A 194 3.82 -7.56 14.17
N SER A 195 3.27 -7.74 15.36
CA SER A 195 2.05 -7.05 15.77
C SER A 195 2.20 -6.43 17.14
N LYS A 196 1.86 -5.14 17.23
CA LYS A 196 1.77 -4.37 18.47
C LYS A 196 0.33 -3.97 18.79
N SER A 197 -0.63 -4.50 18.05
CA SER A 197 -2.02 -4.02 18.05
C SER A 197 -3.01 -5.14 17.80
N LYS A 198 -4.24 -4.80 17.42
CA LYS A 198 -5.32 -5.77 17.29
C LYS A 198 -5.31 -6.43 15.91
N VAL A 199 -5.30 -7.77 15.89
CA VAL A 199 -5.51 -8.59 14.70
C VAL A 199 -6.82 -9.36 14.85
N LYS A 200 -7.69 -9.28 13.85
CA LYS A 200 -8.93 -10.07 13.76
C LYS A 200 -8.79 -11.10 12.66
N VAL A 201 -8.86 -12.37 13.03
CA VAL A 201 -8.79 -13.49 12.11
C VAL A 201 -10.20 -14.05 11.89
N LYS A 202 -10.78 -13.75 10.73
CA LYS A 202 -12.14 -14.20 10.36
C LYS A 202 -12.15 -15.50 9.56
N ASN A 203 -11.02 -15.84 8.94
CA ASN A 203 -10.83 -17.10 8.21
C ASN A 203 -9.50 -17.76 8.60
N LYS A 204 -8.49 -17.82 7.72
CA LYS A 204 -7.23 -18.50 8.03
C LYS A 204 -6.05 -17.56 7.91
N PHE A 205 -5.26 -17.44 8.96
CA PHE A 205 -4.05 -16.65 8.97
C PHE A 205 -2.83 -17.54 9.21
N LYS A 206 -1.91 -17.61 8.24
CA LYS A 206 -0.68 -18.37 8.36
C LYS A 206 0.52 -17.44 8.53
N LEU A 207 1.28 -17.68 9.59
CA LEU A 207 2.57 -17.04 9.81
C LEU A 207 3.66 -18.07 9.53
N GLU A 208 4.30 -17.96 8.37
CA GLU A 208 5.36 -18.87 7.90
C GLU A 208 6.77 -18.29 8.17
N GLY A 209 6.89 -16.96 8.28
CA GLY A 209 8.10 -16.29 8.73
C GLY A 209 8.16 -16.17 10.27
N ASP A 210 9.29 -15.66 10.79
CA ASP A 210 9.41 -15.33 12.20
C ASP A 210 8.26 -14.40 12.63
N SER A 211 7.73 -14.57 13.83
CA SER A 211 6.68 -13.67 14.34
C SER A 211 6.93 -13.15 15.74
N GLU A 212 6.62 -11.88 15.97
CA GLU A 212 6.65 -11.24 17.30
C GLU A 212 5.29 -10.61 17.59
N ILE A 213 4.55 -11.18 18.55
CA ILE A 213 3.19 -10.76 18.89
C ILE A 213 3.19 -10.07 20.26
N ASN A 214 2.89 -8.78 20.25
CA ASN A 214 2.76 -7.89 21.40
C ASN A 214 1.45 -7.09 21.30
N GLY A 215 0.35 -7.80 21.10
CA GLY A 215 -0.97 -7.25 20.87
C GLY A 215 -2.05 -8.33 21.03
N SER A 216 -3.27 -8.03 20.62
CA SER A 216 -4.39 -8.97 20.74
C SER A 216 -4.73 -9.61 19.41
N PHE A 217 -5.00 -10.91 19.45
CA PHE A 217 -5.56 -11.67 18.35
C PHE A 217 -6.97 -12.12 18.73
N GLU A 218 -7.96 -11.76 17.91
CA GLU A 218 -9.33 -12.24 18.00
C GLU A 218 -9.56 -13.25 16.87
N VAL A 219 -9.75 -14.52 17.23
CA VAL A 219 -9.92 -15.62 16.26
C VAL A 219 -11.37 -16.12 16.31
N ASP A 220 -12.12 -15.88 15.24
CA ASP A 220 -13.54 -16.25 15.13
C ASP A 220 -13.76 -17.77 15.23
N GLU A 221 -14.98 -18.22 15.59
CA GLU A 221 -15.31 -19.64 15.91
C GLU A 221 -14.89 -20.67 14.85
N ASN A 222 -14.79 -20.29 13.58
CA ASN A 222 -14.37 -21.17 12.49
C ASN A 222 -13.06 -20.74 11.83
N ALA A 223 -12.36 -19.80 12.46
CA ALA A 223 -11.10 -19.26 11.99
C ALA A 223 -9.91 -19.98 12.65
N SER A 224 -8.74 -19.84 12.02
CA SER A 224 -7.49 -20.44 12.50
C SER A 224 -6.31 -19.50 12.31
N LEU A 225 -5.48 -19.42 13.34
CA LEU A 225 -4.12 -18.89 13.26
C LEU A 225 -3.14 -20.07 13.25
N GLU A 226 -2.41 -20.25 12.15
CA GLU A 226 -1.40 -21.28 12.00
C GLU A 226 0.01 -20.66 12.09
N LEU A 227 0.80 -21.13 13.05
CA LEU A 227 2.21 -20.80 13.20
C LEU A 227 3.04 -21.92 12.57
N ILE A 228 3.86 -21.57 11.59
CA ILE A 228 4.53 -22.55 10.72
C ILE A 228 6.02 -22.19 10.59
N GLY A 229 6.88 -23.17 10.83
CA GLY A 229 8.27 -23.13 10.39
C GLY A 229 9.22 -22.52 11.42
N LEU A 230 9.40 -21.20 11.41
CA LEU A 230 10.50 -20.53 12.11
C LEU A 230 10.19 -20.28 13.61
N THR A 231 10.67 -19.18 14.18
CA THR A 231 10.44 -18.84 15.59
C THR A 231 9.27 -17.88 15.72
N HIS A 232 8.35 -18.23 16.61
CA HIS A 232 7.20 -17.41 16.97
C HIS A 232 7.32 -17.02 18.44
N THR A 233 7.22 -15.72 18.74
CA THR A 233 7.29 -15.19 20.10
C THR A 233 5.99 -14.48 20.45
N PHE A 234 5.37 -14.93 21.53
CA PHE A 234 4.27 -14.24 22.20
C PHE A 234 4.88 -13.45 23.35
N ALA A 235 4.99 -12.13 23.17
CA ALA A 235 5.54 -11.23 24.17
C ALA A 235 4.59 -11.09 25.37
N ALA A 236 5.15 -10.63 26.48
CA ALA A 236 4.36 -10.32 27.68
C ALA A 236 3.28 -9.28 27.36
N GLY A 237 2.01 -9.64 27.64
CA GLY A 237 0.85 -8.79 27.33
C GLY A 237 0.17 -9.10 26.00
N SER A 238 0.64 -10.10 25.25
CA SER A 238 -0.14 -10.70 24.16
C SER A 238 -1.43 -11.34 24.68
N ASP A 239 -2.50 -11.24 23.91
CA ASP A 239 -3.81 -11.79 24.25
C ASP A 239 -4.41 -12.54 23.05
N PHE A 240 -5.00 -13.69 23.31
CA PHE A 240 -5.65 -14.53 22.29
C PHE A 240 -7.08 -14.81 22.73
N LEU A 241 -8.02 -14.23 21.99
CA LEU A 241 -9.44 -14.23 22.27
C LEU A 241 -10.21 -14.95 21.17
N GLY A 242 -11.44 -15.35 21.47
CA GLY A 242 -12.37 -15.95 20.51
C GLY A 242 -12.54 -17.46 20.71
N LEU A 243 -13.15 -18.10 19.72
CA LEU A 243 -13.52 -19.52 19.75
C LEU A 243 -12.79 -20.34 18.67
N GLY A 244 -12.02 -19.69 17.80
CA GLY A 244 -11.23 -20.37 16.78
C GLY A 244 -9.96 -21.02 17.32
N THR A 245 -9.12 -21.52 16.42
CA THR A 245 -7.90 -22.26 16.80
C THR A 245 -6.64 -21.41 16.64
N VAL A 246 -5.67 -21.67 17.52
CA VAL A 246 -4.31 -21.17 17.42
C VAL A 246 -3.41 -22.40 17.46
N ASP A 247 -2.81 -22.73 16.32
CA ASP A 247 -2.10 -23.99 16.11
C ASP A 247 -0.63 -23.72 15.80
N LEU A 248 0.26 -24.28 16.62
CA LEU A 248 1.67 -24.42 16.25
C LEU A 248 1.81 -25.67 15.38
N VAL A 249 1.88 -25.46 14.06
CA VAL A 249 2.01 -26.54 13.08
C VAL A 249 3.44 -27.08 13.03
N SER A 250 4.43 -26.18 13.08
CA SER A 250 5.85 -26.51 13.16
C SER A 250 6.66 -25.31 13.66
N GLY A 251 7.91 -25.55 14.05
CA GLY A 251 8.82 -24.49 14.53
C GLY A 251 8.93 -24.40 16.04
N GLU A 252 9.29 -23.22 16.52
CA GLU A 252 9.45 -22.93 17.94
C GLU A 252 8.47 -21.85 18.38
N LEU A 253 7.80 -22.08 19.51
CA LEU A 253 6.95 -21.10 20.15
C LEU A 253 7.56 -20.68 21.50
N ASN A 254 7.90 -19.41 21.61
CA ASN A 254 8.35 -18.76 22.82
C ASN A 254 7.18 -17.95 23.42
N ILE A 255 6.99 -18.07 24.73
CA ILE A 255 5.97 -17.31 25.47
C ILE A 255 6.68 -16.64 26.65
N GLU A 256 6.61 -15.31 26.70
CA GLU A 256 7.28 -14.45 27.70
C GLU A 256 6.37 -13.99 28.85
#